data_AF-G3U8K3-F1
#
_entry.id   AF-G3U8K3-F1
#
_cell.length_a   1.000
_cell.length_b   1.000
_cell.length_c   1.000
_cell.angle_alpha   90.00
_cell.angle_beta   90.00
_cell.angle_gamma   90.00
#
_symmetry.space_group_name_H-M   'P 1'
#
loop_
_entity.id
_entity.type
_entity.pdbx_description
1 polymer ?
#
loop_
_entity_poly.entity_id
_entity_poly.type
_entity_poly.pdbx_seq_one_letter_code
_entity_poly.pdbx_strand_id
1 'polypeptide(L)'
;HAGSQHHHAFNGDGERGPGPGLNSHDPHSDEDTPTSDDLEQFAKQFKQRRIKLGFTQADVGLALGTLYGNVFSQTTICRFEALQLSFKNMCKLKPLLNKWLEEADSSTGSPTSIDKIAAQGRKRKKRTSIEVSVKGALESHFLKCPKPSAQEITNLADSLQLEKEVVRVWFCNRRQKEKRMTPPGIQQQTPDDVYSQVGTVSADTPPPHHGLQTSVQ
;
A
#
# COMPACT_ATOMS: atom_id res chain seq x y z
N HIS A 1 -35.61 -64.99 -3.21
CA HIS A 1 -34.44 -64.47 -3.95
C HIS A 1 -33.45 -63.93 -2.91
N ALA A 2 -32.19 -64.34 -3.01
CA ALA A 2 -31.20 -64.35 -1.93
C ALA A 2 -30.26 -63.12 -1.92
N GLY A 3 -29.69 -62.85 -0.73
CA GLY A 3 -28.36 -62.28 -0.46
C GLY A 3 -28.19 -60.77 -0.63
N SER A 4 -27.24 -60.06 0.00
CA SER A 4 -26.28 -60.31 1.09
C SER A 4 -25.43 -59.03 1.22
N GLN A 5 -24.59 -58.96 2.27
CA GLN A 5 -23.40 -58.08 2.46
C GLN A 5 -23.59 -56.74 3.19
N HIS A 6 -22.73 -56.28 4.10
CA HIS A 6 -21.68 -56.86 4.97
C HIS A 6 -21.23 -55.70 5.90
N HIS A 7 -20.95 -56.00 7.17
CA HIS A 7 -20.38 -55.08 8.14
C HIS A 7 -18.88 -54.89 7.89
N HIS A 8 -18.33 -53.69 8.10
CA HIS A 8 -16.94 -53.54 8.57
C HIS A 8 -16.77 -52.29 9.45
N ALA A 9 -16.41 -52.57 10.71
CA ALA A 9 -15.98 -51.61 11.72
C ALA A 9 -14.56 -51.13 11.42
N PHE A 10 -14.27 -49.85 11.69
CA PHE A 10 -12.92 -49.33 11.77
C PHE A 10 -12.56 -49.11 13.25
N ASN A 11 -11.64 -49.94 13.73
CA ASN A 11 -10.99 -49.78 15.03
C ASN A 11 -9.97 -48.64 14.98
N GLY A 12 -9.93 -47.85 16.05
CA GLY A 12 -8.81 -46.98 16.39
C GLY A 12 -7.88 -47.69 17.37
N ASP A 13 -6.59 -47.61 17.09
CA ASP A 13 -5.43 -47.92 17.95
C ASP A 13 -4.29 -47.05 17.35
N GLY A 14 -3.50 -46.27 18.08
CA GLY A 14 -2.70 -46.64 19.24
C GLY A 14 -1.23 -46.36 18.87
N GLU A 15 -0.53 -45.60 19.70
CA GLU A 15 0.79 -44.98 19.48
C GLU A 15 1.98 -45.85 19.00
N ARG A 16 2.93 -45.23 18.28
CA ARG A 16 4.38 -45.25 18.64
C ARG A 16 5.24 -44.34 17.76
N GLY A 17 6.08 -43.50 18.39
CA GLY A 17 7.23 -42.84 17.75
C GLY A 17 8.33 -43.84 17.35
N PRO A 18 9.39 -43.38 16.63
CA PRO A 18 10.46 -42.64 17.31
C PRO A 18 11.04 -41.45 16.49
N GLY A 19 11.71 -40.51 17.18
CA GLY A 19 12.65 -39.58 16.53
C GLY A 19 13.85 -40.31 15.91
N PRO A 20 14.63 -39.64 15.05
CA PRO A 20 15.55 -38.62 15.54
C PRO A 20 15.54 -37.33 14.71
N GLY A 21 15.98 -36.25 15.35
CA GLY A 21 16.20 -34.98 14.67
C GLY A 21 17.27 -35.11 13.59
N LEU A 22 17.10 -34.32 12.53
CA LEU A 22 18.18 -33.63 11.86
C LEU A 22 17.59 -32.37 11.24
N ASN A 23 18.29 -31.29 11.53
CA ASN A 23 18.00 -29.91 11.25
C ASN A 23 18.11 -29.66 9.74
N SER A 24 17.06 -29.97 8.97
CA SER A 24 16.96 -29.53 7.58
C SER A 24 16.42 -28.11 7.57
N HIS A 25 17.33 -27.16 7.70
CA HIS A 25 17.14 -25.81 7.18
C HIS A 25 16.96 -25.98 5.67
N ASP A 26 15.70 -26.02 5.24
CA ASP A 26 15.33 -25.92 3.83
C ASP A 26 15.55 -24.45 3.41
N PRO A 27 16.54 -24.13 2.55
CA PRO A 27 16.80 -22.78 2.12
C PRO A 27 16.11 -22.48 0.78
N HIS A 28 14.93 -23.05 0.53
CA HIS A 28 14.23 -22.87 -0.74
C HIS A 28 12.75 -22.59 -0.52
N SER A 29 12.37 -21.33 -0.25
CA SER A 29 11.04 -20.76 -0.61
C SER A 29 10.82 -19.27 -0.31
N ASP A 30 11.85 -18.41 -0.25
CA ASP A 30 11.68 -16.95 -0.09
C ASP A 30 12.22 -16.10 -1.27
N GLU A 31 12.51 -16.71 -2.43
CA GLU A 31 13.26 -16.05 -3.53
C GLU A 31 12.40 -15.33 -4.60
N ASP A 32 11.09 -15.14 -4.40
CA ASP A 32 10.22 -14.53 -5.44
C ASP A 32 9.78 -13.09 -5.12
N THR A 33 10.07 -12.58 -3.93
CA THR A 33 9.78 -11.17 -3.59
C THR A 33 11.00 -10.29 -3.83
N PRO A 34 10.96 -9.33 -4.80
CA PRO A 34 12.08 -8.45 -5.06
C PRO A 34 12.38 -7.62 -3.81
N THR A 35 13.65 -7.57 -3.43
CA THR A 35 14.13 -6.80 -2.29
C THR A 35 14.03 -5.29 -2.56
N SER A 36 14.18 -4.47 -1.51
CA SER A 36 14.26 -3.01 -1.67
C SER A 36 15.40 -2.61 -2.61
N ASP A 37 16.53 -3.30 -2.50
CA ASP A 37 17.73 -3.04 -3.32
C ASP A 37 17.48 -3.43 -4.79
N ASP A 38 16.77 -4.53 -5.04
CA ASP A 38 16.39 -4.94 -6.40
C ASP A 38 15.44 -3.96 -7.08
N LEU A 39 14.61 -3.25 -6.30
CA LEU A 39 13.74 -2.20 -6.82
C LEU A 39 14.52 -0.93 -7.12
N GLU A 40 15.50 -0.58 -6.29
CA GLU A 40 16.39 0.55 -6.53
C GLU A 40 17.23 0.36 -7.79
N GLN A 41 17.86 -0.81 -7.93
CA GLN A 41 18.65 -1.16 -9.11
C GLN A 41 17.78 -1.12 -10.38
N PHE A 42 16.59 -1.74 -10.31
CA PHE A 42 15.66 -1.73 -11.43
C PHE A 42 15.22 -0.31 -11.80
N ALA A 43 14.86 0.54 -10.84
CA ALA A 43 14.43 1.91 -11.12
C ALA A 43 15.53 2.74 -11.82
N LYS A 44 16.79 2.60 -11.38
CA LYS A 44 17.95 3.25 -12.01
C LYS A 44 18.16 2.75 -13.44
N GLN A 45 18.17 1.42 -13.64
CA GLN A 45 18.35 0.80 -14.95
C GLN A 45 17.22 1.19 -15.91
N PHE A 46 15.97 1.12 -15.45
CA PHE A 46 14.79 1.50 -16.20
C PHE A 46 14.89 2.95 -16.70
N LYS A 47 15.21 3.89 -15.79
CA LYS A 47 15.39 5.30 -16.13
C LYS A 47 16.48 5.50 -17.19
N GLN A 48 17.64 4.84 -17.01
CA GLN A 48 18.76 4.95 -17.93
C GLN A 48 18.39 4.44 -19.33
N ARG A 49 17.80 3.24 -19.42
CA ARG A 49 17.39 2.65 -20.71
C ARG A 49 16.30 3.47 -21.38
N ARG A 50 15.28 3.90 -20.65
CA ARG A 50 14.22 4.79 -21.19
C ARG A 50 14.81 6.04 -21.85
N ILE A 51 15.73 6.72 -21.16
CA ILE A 51 16.40 7.93 -21.69
C ILE A 51 17.25 7.58 -22.91
N LYS A 52 18.00 6.46 -22.85
CA LYS A 52 18.84 5.98 -23.97
C LYS A 52 18.01 5.68 -25.23
N LEU A 53 16.80 5.16 -25.06
CA LEU A 53 15.85 4.89 -26.14
C LEU A 53 15.07 6.14 -26.59
N GLY A 54 15.26 7.29 -25.93
CA GLY A 54 14.61 8.55 -26.29
C GLY A 54 13.15 8.70 -25.83
N PHE A 55 12.62 7.79 -25.02
CA PHE A 55 11.23 7.86 -24.55
C PHE A 55 11.07 8.86 -23.41
N THR A 56 9.99 9.65 -23.41
CA THR A 56 9.61 10.45 -22.25
C THR A 56 8.83 9.60 -21.24
N GLN A 57 8.73 10.07 -20.00
CA GLN A 57 7.90 9.42 -18.98
C GLN A 57 6.39 9.39 -19.36
N ALA A 58 5.93 10.35 -20.18
CA ALA A 58 4.56 10.35 -20.68
C ALA A 58 4.36 9.25 -21.73
N ASP A 59 5.34 9.06 -22.63
CA ASP A 59 5.28 8.03 -23.68
C ASP A 59 5.20 6.63 -23.08
N VAL A 60 6.01 6.35 -22.05
CA VAL A 60 5.93 5.09 -21.28
C VAL A 60 4.54 4.90 -20.69
N GLY A 61 4.00 5.93 -20.04
CA GLY A 61 2.69 5.87 -19.40
C GLY A 61 1.55 5.60 -20.39
N LEU A 62 1.65 6.15 -21.60
CA LEU A 62 0.74 5.91 -22.72
C LEU A 62 0.87 4.48 -23.26
N ALA A 63 2.09 4.03 -23.56
CA ALA A 63 2.34 2.70 -24.11
C ALA A 63 1.84 1.58 -23.19
N LEU A 64 2.11 1.70 -21.88
CA LEU A 64 1.59 0.77 -20.88
C LEU A 64 0.06 0.76 -20.80
N GLY A 65 -0.58 1.90 -21.06
CA GLY A 65 -2.04 1.98 -21.13
C GLY A 65 -2.65 1.25 -22.30
N THR A 66 -1.91 1.14 -23.41
CA THR A 66 -2.30 0.30 -24.55
C THR A 66 -2.15 -1.18 -24.20
N LEU A 67 -1.02 -1.58 -23.61
CA LEU A 67 -0.69 -2.99 -23.30
C LEU A 67 -1.51 -3.58 -22.14
N TYR A 68 -1.80 -2.80 -21.10
CA TYR A 68 -2.37 -3.31 -19.83
C TYR A 68 -3.72 -2.67 -19.45
N GLY A 69 -4.32 -1.90 -20.37
CA GLY A 69 -5.68 -1.37 -20.22
C GLY A 69 -5.83 -0.15 -19.30
N ASN A 70 -4.78 0.29 -18.62
CA ASN A 70 -4.79 1.48 -17.76
C ASN A 70 -3.61 2.41 -18.05
N VAL A 71 -3.91 3.60 -18.59
CA VAL A 71 -2.89 4.63 -18.88
C VAL A 71 -2.27 5.13 -17.58
N PHE A 72 -0.96 4.93 -17.42
CA PHE A 72 -0.22 5.52 -16.32
C PHE A 72 0.10 6.98 -16.62
N SER A 73 0.20 7.77 -15.55
CA SER A 73 0.58 9.17 -15.69
C SER A 73 2.09 9.33 -15.73
N GLN A 74 2.58 10.39 -16.38
CA GLN A 74 3.97 10.82 -16.26
C GLN A 74 4.39 10.90 -14.78
N THR A 75 3.52 11.41 -13.90
CA THR A 75 3.77 11.48 -12.46
C THR A 75 3.97 10.10 -11.82
N THR A 76 3.29 9.06 -12.31
CA THR A 76 3.46 7.68 -11.83
C THR A 76 4.86 7.18 -12.17
N ILE A 77 5.29 7.34 -13.43
CA ILE A 77 6.62 6.92 -13.89
C ILE A 77 7.72 7.71 -13.17
N CYS A 78 7.54 9.04 -13.03
CA CYS A 78 8.47 9.89 -12.28
C CYS A 78 8.64 9.45 -10.82
N ARG A 79 7.54 9.18 -10.11
CA ARG A 79 7.59 8.70 -8.72
C ARG A 79 8.22 7.31 -8.60
N PHE A 80 8.02 6.44 -9.59
CA PHE A 80 8.69 5.15 -9.64
C PHE A 80 10.20 5.30 -9.80
N GLU A 81 10.65 6.10 -10.78
CA GLU A 81 12.08 6.39 -11.01
C GLU A 81 12.76 7.05 -9.82
N ALA A 82 12.02 7.83 -9.03
CA ALA A 82 12.50 8.52 -7.84
C ALA A 82 12.38 7.68 -6.54
N LEU A 83 11.90 6.43 -6.62
CA LEU A 83 11.64 5.57 -5.46
C LEU A 83 10.68 6.18 -4.43
N GLN A 84 9.74 7.01 -4.89
CA GLN A 84 8.78 7.74 -4.05
C GLN A 84 7.39 7.08 -3.97
N LEU A 85 7.30 5.80 -4.32
CA LEU A 85 6.08 5.02 -4.15
C LEU A 85 6.24 4.09 -2.94
N SER A 86 5.11 3.66 -2.38
CA SER A 86 5.17 2.61 -1.36
C SER A 86 5.77 1.33 -1.95
N PHE A 87 6.45 0.54 -1.14
CA PHE A 87 7.05 -0.73 -1.55
C PHE A 87 6.04 -1.63 -2.30
N LYS A 88 4.83 -1.78 -1.76
CA LYS A 88 3.75 -2.53 -2.42
C LYS A 88 3.37 -1.98 -3.80
N ASN A 89 3.43 -0.67 -4.03
CA ASN A 89 3.20 -0.09 -5.34
C ASN A 89 4.39 -0.28 -6.27
N MET A 90 5.62 -0.18 -5.76
CA MET A 90 6.84 -0.47 -6.51
C MET A 90 6.83 -1.91 -7.03
N CYS A 91 6.56 -2.90 -6.18
CA CYS A 91 6.47 -4.31 -6.57
C CYS A 91 5.39 -4.57 -7.63
N LYS A 92 4.26 -3.84 -7.56
CA LYS A 92 3.19 -3.95 -8.57
C LYS A 92 3.58 -3.37 -9.92
N LEU A 93 4.40 -2.32 -9.94
CA LEU A 93 4.79 -1.63 -11.18
C LEU A 93 6.01 -2.26 -11.84
N LYS A 94 6.96 -2.82 -11.07
CA LYS A 94 8.18 -3.46 -11.59
C LYS A 94 7.91 -4.44 -12.76
N PRO A 95 7.01 -5.44 -12.66
CA PRO A 95 6.81 -6.39 -13.76
C PRO A 95 6.23 -5.74 -15.02
N LEU A 96 5.36 -4.74 -14.89
CA LEU A 96 4.77 -4.02 -16.02
C LEU A 96 5.83 -3.18 -16.75
N LEU A 97 6.68 -2.50 -15.99
CA LEU A 97 7.75 -1.67 -16.52
C LEU A 97 8.86 -2.52 -17.13
N ASN A 98 9.17 -3.68 -16.53
CA ASN A 98 10.17 -4.61 -17.05
C ASN A 98 9.76 -5.15 -18.42
N LYS A 99 8.53 -5.66 -18.53
CA LYS A 99 8.04 -6.21 -19.79
C LYS A 99 7.97 -5.15 -20.90
N TRP A 100 7.53 -3.94 -20.59
CA TRP A 100 7.60 -2.84 -21.57
C TRP A 100 9.03 -2.53 -21.99
N LEU A 101 9.98 -2.54 -21.05
CA LEU A 101 11.39 -2.26 -21.34
C LEU A 101 12.01 -3.33 -22.25
N GLU A 102 11.70 -4.61 -22.02
CA GLU A 102 12.13 -5.74 -22.86
C GLU A 102 11.58 -5.63 -24.28
N GLU A 103 10.30 -5.27 -24.44
CA GLU A 103 9.66 -5.05 -25.75
C GLU A 103 10.27 -3.83 -26.47
N ALA A 104 10.59 -2.77 -25.72
CA ALA A 104 11.21 -1.56 -26.25
C ALA A 104 12.65 -1.81 -26.71
N ASP A 105 13.45 -2.53 -25.91
CA ASP A 105 14.82 -2.91 -26.25
C ASP A 105 14.84 -3.86 -27.47
N SER A 106 13.91 -4.82 -27.56
CA SER A 106 13.83 -5.77 -28.68
C SER A 106 13.36 -5.13 -30.00
N SER A 107 12.54 -4.08 -29.92
CA SER A 107 12.01 -3.38 -31.11
C SER A 107 12.95 -2.32 -31.68
N THR A 108 14.12 -2.07 -31.05
CA THR A 108 15.11 -1.08 -31.53
C THR A 108 15.68 -1.35 -32.92
N GLY A 109 15.43 -2.54 -33.49
CA GLY A 109 15.78 -2.87 -34.88
C GLY A 109 14.78 -2.41 -35.95
N SER A 110 13.55 -2.01 -35.58
CA SER A 110 12.56 -1.51 -36.54
C SER A 110 11.69 -0.40 -35.92
N PRO A 111 11.82 0.87 -36.38
CA PRO A 111 11.12 2.02 -35.79
C PRO A 111 9.59 1.98 -35.97
N THR A 112 9.03 0.99 -36.66
CA THR A 112 7.64 1.04 -37.13
C THR A 112 6.59 0.53 -36.13
N SER A 113 6.95 -0.18 -35.06
CA SER A 113 5.99 -0.77 -34.13
C SER A 113 5.62 0.16 -32.96
N ILE A 114 6.59 0.87 -32.38
CA ILE A 114 6.38 1.67 -31.17
C ILE A 114 5.77 3.04 -31.45
N ASP A 115 6.16 3.70 -32.56
CA ASP A 115 5.55 4.97 -32.97
C ASP A 115 4.02 4.85 -33.18
N LYS A 116 3.56 3.68 -33.63
CA LYS A 116 2.13 3.39 -33.80
C LYS A 116 1.40 3.23 -32.46
N ILE A 117 2.07 2.71 -31.44
CA ILE A 117 1.49 2.49 -30.09
C ILE A 117 1.43 3.82 -29.33
N ALA A 118 2.44 4.67 -29.45
CA ALA A 118 2.46 6.01 -28.86
C ALA A 118 1.38 6.94 -29.47
N ALA A 119 1.09 6.77 -30.76
CA ALA A 119 0.09 7.56 -31.50
C ALA A 119 -1.37 7.17 -31.21
N GLN A 120 -1.64 5.98 -30.68
CA GLN A 120 -3.00 5.55 -30.33
C GLN A 120 -3.43 6.09 -28.96
N GLY A 121 -3.68 7.40 -28.93
CA GLY A 121 -4.10 8.13 -27.73
C GLY A 121 -5.47 7.71 -27.20
N ARG A 122 -5.52 6.70 -26.33
CA ARG A 122 -6.67 6.51 -25.43
C ARG A 122 -6.64 7.61 -24.37
N LYS A 123 -7.63 8.52 -24.42
CA LYS A 123 -7.79 9.61 -23.45
C LYS A 123 -7.97 9.04 -22.04
N ARG A 124 -7.00 9.33 -21.17
CA ARG A 124 -7.04 9.03 -19.73
C ARG A 124 -8.26 9.67 -19.06
N LYS A 125 -8.90 8.97 -18.12
CA LYS A 125 -9.97 9.54 -17.29
C LYS A 125 -9.41 10.69 -16.44
N LYS A 126 -9.95 11.90 -16.62
CA LYS A 126 -9.55 13.07 -15.82
C LYS A 126 -9.89 12.82 -14.35
N ARG A 127 -8.98 13.18 -13.45
CA ARG A 127 -9.28 13.21 -12.01
C ARG A 127 -10.29 14.34 -11.75
N THR A 128 -11.33 14.07 -10.97
CA THR A 128 -12.23 15.11 -10.44
C THR A 128 -11.45 16.04 -9.52
N SER A 129 -11.40 17.33 -9.87
CA SER A 129 -10.88 18.36 -8.97
C SER A 129 -12.00 18.81 -8.05
N ILE A 130 -11.77 18.80 -6.74
CA ILE A 130 -12.73 19.26 -5.75
C ILE A 130 -12.38 20.71 -5.43
N GLU A 131 -13.34 21.61 -5.61
CA GLU A 131 -13.16 23.03 -5.31
C GLU A 131 -12.88 23.29 -3.82
N VAL A 132 -12.25 24.42 -3.52
CA VAL A 132 -11.85 24.78 -2.14
C VAL A 132 -13.06 24.91 -1.22
N SER A 133 -14.16 25.51 -1.70
CA SER A 133 -15.44 25.65 -0.99
C SER A 133 -16.03 24.29 -0.62
N VAL A 134 -16.11 23.38 -1.60
CA VAL A 134 -16.62 22.01 -1.43
C VAL A 134 -15.73 21.21 -0.48
N LYS A 135 -14.40 21.37 -0.58
CA LYS A 135 -13.45 20.76 0.35
C LYS A 135 -13.69 21.25 1.79
N GLY A 136 -13.95 22.54 2.00
CA GLY A 136 -14.26 23.09 3.32
C GLY A 136 -15.54 22.49 3.93
N ALA A 137 -16.58 22.31 3.13
CA ALA A 137 -17.82 21.65 3.57
C ALA A 137 -17.59 20.18 3.96
N LEU A 138 -16.82 19.43 3.16
CA LEU A 138 -16.44 18.05 3.46
C LEU A 138 -15.59 17.96 4.75
N GLU A 139 -14.65 18.88 4.96
CA GLU A 139 -13.84 18.96 6.19
C GLU A 139 -14.70 19.27 7.43
N SER A 140 -15.67 20.19 7.32
CA SER A 140 -16.61 20.50 8.41
C SER A 140 -17.45 19.28 8.80
N HIS A 141 -17.95 18.52 7.82
CA HIS A 141 -18.69 17.29 8.10
C HIS A 141 -17.80 16.20 8.70
N PHE A 142 -16.56 16.09 8.23
CA PHE A 142 -15.59 15.11 8.73
C PHE A 142 -15.32 15.27 10.24
N LEU A 143 -15.22 16.51 10.72
CA LEU A 143 -15.03 16.79 12.16
C LEU A 143 -16.20 16.30 13.02
N LYS A 144 -17.43 16.31 12.49
CA LYS A 144 -18.63 15.83 13.19
C LYS A 144 -18.80 14.31 13.09
N CYS A 145 -18.61 13.78 11.88
CA CYS A 145 -18.77 12.36 11.57
C CYS A 145 -17.66 11.91 10.59
N PRO A 146 -16.55 11.34 11.09
CA PRO A 146 -15.43 10.86 10.25
C PRO A 146 -15.76 9.62 9.40
N LYS A 147 -16.81 8.89 9.76
CA LYS A 147 -17.29 7.67 9.10
C LYS A 147 -18.78 7.81 8.74
N PRO A 148 -19.12 8.69 7.79
CA PRO A 148 -20.51 8.83 7.34
C PRO A 148 -21.01 7.51 6.74
N SER A 149 -22.27 7.20 7.01
CA SER A 149 -23.03 6.11 6.42
C SER A 149 -23.23 6.29 4.91
N ALA A 150 -23.66 5.23 4.23
CA ALA A 150 -23.94 5.30 2.79
C ALA A 150 -25.04 6.33 2.44
N GLN A 151 -26.01 6.52 3.35
CA GLN A 151 -27.07 7.53 3.17
C GLN A 151 -26.52 8.94 3.31
N GLU A 152 -25.71 9.20 4.35
CA GLU A 152 -25.08 10.51 4.55
C GLU A 152 -24.14 10.87 3.40
N ILE A 153 -23.39 9.90 2.86
CA ILE A 153 -22.55 10.10 1.67
C ILE A 153 -23.40 10.49 0.46
N THR A 154 -24.59 9.89 0.31
CA THR A 154 -25.51 10.21 -0.79
C THR A 154 -26.05 11.64 -0.64
N ASN A 155 -26.54 12.00 0.55
CA ASN A 155 -27.05 13.35 0.83
C ASN A 155 -25.96 14.44 0.67
N LEU A 156 -24.72 14.14 1.06
CA LEU A 156 -23.57 15.03 0.84
C LEU A 156 -23.22 15.17 -0.64
N ALA A 157 -23.27 14.08 -1.39
CA ALA A 157 -23.03 14.11 -2.83
C ALA A 157 -24.05 15.00 -3.55
N ASP A 158 -25.34 14.86 -3.21
CA ASP A 158 -26.41 15.65 -3.81
C ASP A 158 -26.31 17.14 -3.45
N SER A 159 -26.07 17.46 -2.17
CA SER A 159 -25.93 18.85 -1.70
C SER A 159 -24.67 19.56 -2.23
N LEU A 160 -23.58 18.83 -2.43
CA LEU A 160 -22.31 19.36 -2.96
C LEU A 160 -22.19 19.21 -4.48
N GLN A 161 -23.20 18.66 -5.15
CA GLN A 161 -23.21 18.34 -6.58
C GLN A 161 -21.97 17.55 -7.04
N LEU A 162 -21.57 16.56 -6.24
CA LEU A 162 -20.46 15.65 -6.52
C LEU A 162 -20.98 14.24 -6.80
N GLU A 163 -20.19 13.43 -7.52
CA GLU A 163 -20.47 12.00 -7.62
C GLU A 163 -20.32 11.33 -6.23
N LYS A 164 -21.27 10.43 -5.90
CA LYS A 164 -21.26 9.63 -4.66
C LYS A 164 -19.90 8.96 -4.40
N GLU A 165 -19.27 8.45 -5.46
CA GLU A 165 -17.96 7.78 -5.37
C GLU A 165 -16.84 8.76 -5.02
N VAL A 166 -16.90 10.01 -5.49
CA VAL A 166 -15.92 11.05 -5.16
C VAL A 166 -15.98 11.39 -3.67
N VAL A 167 -17.18 11.57 -3.12
CA VAL A 167 -17.38 11.84 -1.69
C VAL A 167 -16.89 10.66 -0.85
N ARG A 168 -17.27 9.43 -1.21
CA ARG A 168 -16.82 8.20 -0.53
C ARG A 168 -15.30 8.07 -0.51
N VAL A 169 -14.65 8.25 -1.66
CA VAL A 169 -13.18 8.19 -1.80
C VAL A 169 -12.51 9.33 -1.04
N TRP A 170 -13.12 10.52 -1.01
CA TRP A 170 -12.61 11.64 -0.23
C TRP A 170 -12.55 11.32 1.27
N PHE A 171 -13.63 10.79 1.86
CA PHE A 171 -13.65 10.39 3.28
C PHE A 171 -12.64 9.29 3.57
N CYS A 172 -12.49 8.31 2.67
CA CYS A 172 -11.45 7.29 2.79
C CYS A 172 -10.04 7.90 2.81
N ASN A 173 -9.74 8.78 1.87
CA ASN A 173 -8.45 9.45 1.79
C ASN A 173 -8.20 10.37 2.99
N ARG A 174 -9.23 11.08 3.46
CA ARG A 174 -9.13 12.00 4.60
C ARG A 174 -8.85 11.27 5.92
N ARG A 175 -9.50 10.13 6.17
CA ARG A 175 -9.18 9.26 7.33
C ARG A 175 -7.77 8.69 7.26
N GLN A 176 -7.32 8.28 6.07
CA GLN A 176 -5.95 7.81 5.89
C GLN A 176 -4.93 8.91 6.16
N LYS A 177 -5.21 10.15 5.72
CA LYS A 177 -4.34 11.30 5.98
C LYS A 177 -4.21 11.58 7.48
N GLU A 178 -5.32 11.56 8.22
CA GLU A 178 -5.30 11.74 9.68
C GLU A 178 -4.40 10.72 10.38
N LYS A 179 -4.58 9.44 10.08
CA LYS A 179 -3.75 8.36 10.63
C LYS A 179 -2.25 8.49 10.30
N ARG A 180 -1.90 9.14 9.19
CA ARG A 180 -0.49 9.39 8.81
C ARG A 180 0.10 10.63 9.49
N MET A 181 -0.73 11.56 9.93
CA MET A 181 -0.29 12.83 10.52
C MET A 181 -0.28 12.81 12.05
N THR A 182 -0.99 11.88 12.69
CA THR A 182 -0.93 11.67 14.14
C THR A 182 0.14 10.64 14.49
N PRO A 183 1.27 11.01 15.14
CA PRO A 183 2.24 10.04 15.63
C PRO A 183 1.61 9.12 16.69
N PRO A 184 2.05 7.85 16.81
CA PRO A 184 1.63 6.98 17.91
C PRO A 184 2.20 7.56 19.23
N GLY A 185 1.39 8.33 19.96
CA GLY A 185 1.81 8.97 21.20
C GLY A 185 0.87 10.04 21.73
N ILE A 186 -0.02 10.59 20.89
CA ILE A 186 -1.08 11.51 21.34
C ILE A 186 -2.42 10.81 21.10
N GLN A 187 -2.74 9.84 21.96
CA GLN A 187 -4.15 9.55 22.23
C GLN A 187 -4.64 10.65 23.16
N GLN A 188 -5.66 11.36 22.69
CA GLN A 188 -6.42 12.36 23.40
C GLN A 188 -6.94 11.70 24.69
N GLN A 189 -6.31 12.00 25.83
CA GLN A 189 -6.80 11.62 27.14
C GLN A 189 -8.18 12.25 27.32
N THR A 190 -9.21 11.41 27.39
CA THR A 190 -10.54 11.80 27.87
C THR A 190 -10.45 12.07 29.38
N PRO A 191 -11.10 13.11 29.92
CA PRO A 191 -10.97 13.48 31.34
C PRO A 191 -11.54 12.48 32.37
N ASP A 192 -12.08 11.34 31.94
CA ASP A 192 -12.83 10.41 32.81
C ASP A 192 -11.99 9.32 33.50
N ASP A 193 -10.68 9.21 33.23
CA ASP A 193 -9.83 8.11 33.76
C ASP A 193 -9.00 8.48 35.01
N VAL A 194 -9.44 9.46 35.81
CA VAL A 194 -8.70 9.93 37.01
C VAL A 194 -9.16 9.26 38.33
N TYR A 195 -10.13 8.35 38.32
CA TYR A 195 -10.70 7.80 39.58
C TYR A 195 -10.48 6.31 39.88
N SER A 196 -9.66 5.57 39.13
CA SER A 196 -9.49 4.12 39.38
C SER A 196 -8.10 3.64 39.83
N GLN A 197 -7.22 4.53 40.30
CA GLN A 197 -5.95 4.10 40.92
C GLN A 197 -5.90 4.45 42.41
N VAL A 198 -6.70 3.74 43.20
CA VAL A 198 -6.45 3.59 44.64
C VAL A 198 -6.19 2.12 44.94
N GLY A 199 -5.00 1.83 45.47
CA GLY A 199 -4.74 0.63 46.25
C GLY A 199 -4.15 -0.58 45.52
N THR A 200 -2.83 -0.61 45.38
CA THR A 200 -2.02 -1.76 45.82
C THR A 200 -0.62 -1.30 46.16
N VAL A 201 -0.33 -1.28 47.46
CA VAL A 201 1.01 -1.10 48.01
C VAL A 201 1.83 -2.37 47.80
N SER A 202 3.06 -2.24 47.31
CA SER A 202 4.13 -3.24 47.52
C SER A 202 5.45 -2.50 47.45
N ALA A 203 6.12 -2.48 48.60
CA ALA A 203 7.44 -1.95 48.82
C ALA A 203 8.50 -2.90 48.27
N ASP A 204 9.53 -2.37 47.58
CA ASP A 204 10.95 -2.69 47.81
C ASP A 204 11.87 -1.78 46.93
N THR A 205 12.57 -0.82 47.58
CA THR A 205 14.01 -0.47 47.38
C THR A 205 14.48 0.26 46.07
N PRO A 206 15.53 1.13 46.10
CA PRO A 206 15.69 2.47 46.71
C PRO A 206 16.06 3.58 45.65
N PRO A 207 16.17 4.88 45.99
CA PRO A 207 16.25 5.97 45.01
C PRO A 207 17.68 6.33 44.56
N PRO A 208 17.88 6.85 43.33
CA PRO A 208 19.14 7.51 42.98
C PRO A 208 19.17 8.94 43.53
N HIS A 209 20.26 9.23 44.25
CA HIS A 209 20.57 10.49 44.91
C HIS A 209 20.64 11.66 43.90
N HIS A 210 19.85 12.71 44.13
CA HIS A 210 20.05 14.03 43.53
C HIS A 210 21.22 14.72 44.25
N GLY A 211 22.30 15.03 43.52
CA GLY A 211 23.34 15.97 43.93
C GLY A 211 23.22 17.25 43.08
N LEU A 212 22.64 18.29 43.67
CA LEU A 212 22.76 19.67 43.19
C LEU A 212 24.05 20.30 43.75
N GLN A 213 24.46 21.40 43.10
CA GLN A 213 25.50 22.39 43.45
C GLN A 213 26.91 22.07 42.94
N THR A 214 27.74 23.01 42.48
CA THR A 214 27.68 24.45 42.17
C THR A 214 29.00 24.77 41.47
N SER A 215 28.96 25.70 40.52
CA SER A 215 29.90 26.81 40.25
C SER A 215 31.40 26.76 40.67
N VAL A 216 32.19 27.40 39.80
CA VAL A 216 33.45 28.17 40.01
C VAL A 216 34.78 27.52 39.60
N GLN A 217 35.39 28.24 38.64
CA GLN A 217 36.78 28.33 38.13
C GLN A 217 37.28 27.32 37.10
#